data_AF-A0A7X7AP04-F1
#
_entry.id   AF-A0A7X7AP04-F1
#
_cell.length_a   1.000
_cell.length_b   1.000
_cell.length_c   1.000
_cell.angle_alpha   90.00
_cell.angle_beta   90.00
_cell.angle_gamma   90.00
#
_symmetry.space_group_name_H-M   'P 1'
#
loop_
_entity.id
_entity.type
_entity.pdbx_description
1 polymer ?
#
loop_
_entity_poly.entity_id
_entity_poly.type
_entity_poly.pdbx_seq_one_letter_code
_entity_poly.pdbx_strand_id
1 'polypeptide(L)'
;MSTFRLRIEFEDRTKMVLDTSKAIAKYDLNITALEVLPNLMYFELQHNNGDDQVKQKLILDLASIPNILKVEEVKYSPHLIDNDNAFSSLIGESEGLRKAVFQAKLVAKSSCTVLIQGESGTGKDLLAKAIHLASERGTKPFYPINCAAFPESLLESELFGYEEGTFSGALKGGKAGLFEVASGSTLFLDEVGDLSLNTQAKLLRVLQEKKIRRIGGYKEKEVDVRIIAATNRNLLQMVQKGEFRHDLYYRLNVVPIEIPALRHRRADIPLLAEYFLAKYAQRTSTIPKTLTARALAYLINYDWPGNVRELENMIERAINLTPGLIIDIESLHFEKENYISLLPDEGKPLKTLVRAYEGRLIDEAVKKHGSIRKAAKALGLSHTGLLKKLKNLQKQVPRDS
;
A
#
# COMPACT_ATOMS: atom_id res chain seq x y z
N MET A 1 -1.14 -18.83 -22.35
CA MET A 1 -1.41 -19.85 -21.32
C MET A 1 -2.09 -19.16 -20.16
N SER A 2 -3.28 -19.63 -19.78
CA SER A 2 -4.02 -19.09 -18.63
C SER A 2 -3.69 -19.95 -17.42
N THR A 3 -3.41 -19.32 -16.29
CA THR A 3 -3.12 -19.99 -15.02
C THR A 3 -4.25 -19.68 -14.05
N PHE A 4 -4.77 -20.72 -13.38
CA PHE A 4 -5.76 -20.56 -12.33
C PHE A 4 -5.41 -21.46 -11.15
N ARG A 5 -5.91 -21.12 -9.97
CA ARG A 5 -5.53 -21.79 -8.72
C ARG A 5 -6.75 -22.28 -7.99
N LEU A 6 -6.67 -23.48 -7.46
CA LEU A 6 -7.75 -24.08 -6.69
C LEU A 6 -7.28 -24.27 -5.25
N ARG A 7 -8.10 -23.81 -4.31
CA ARG A 7 -8.02 -24.17 -2.91
C ARG A 7 -9.05 -25.26 -2.64
N ILE A 8 -8.58 -26.36 -2.06
CA ILE A 8 -9.37 -27.52 -1.70
C ILE A 8 -9.30 -27.68 -0.18
N GLU A 9 -10.45 -27.56 0.48
CA GLU A 9 -10.62 -27.87 1.89
C GLU A 9 -11.13 -29.30 2.01
N PHE A 10 -10.49 -30.11 2.85
CA PHE A 10 -10.82 -31.54 2.98
C PHE A 10 -10.59 -32.04 4.40
N GLU A 11 -11.25 -33.13 4.76
CA GLU A 11 -10.89 -33.89 5.96
C GLU A 11 -9.80 -34.90 5.63
N ASP A 12 -8.70 -34.86 6.40
CA ASP A 12 -7.52 -35.70 6.15
C ASP A 12 -7.88 -37.18 5.99
N ARG A 13 -7.57 -37.72 4.80
CA ARG A 13 -7.67 -39.14 4.50
C ARG A 13 -6.51 -39.62 3.64
N THR A 14 -6.20 -40.91 3.77
CA THR A 14 -5.21 -41.57 2.91
C THR A 14 -5.65 -41.45 1.44
N LYS A 15 -4.68 -41.17 0.56
CA LYS A 15 -4.84 -41.00 -0.90
C LYS A 15 -5.56 -39.73 -1.37
N MET A 16 -5.84 -38.74 -0.52
CA MET A 16 -6.45 -37.47 -0.95
C MET A 16 -5.68 -36.80 -2.10
N VAL A 17 -4.35 -36.72 -1.98
CA VAL A 17 -3.47 -36.15 -3.03
C VAL A 17 -3.54 -36.93 -4.34
N LEU A 18 -3.66 -38.26 -4.26
CA LEU A 18 -3.73 -39.12 -5.44
C LEU A 18 -5.07 -38.94 -6.16
N ASP A 19 -6.18 -38.87 -5.42
CA ASP A 19 -7.52 -38.80 -6.00
C ASP A 19 -7.77 -37.43 -6.66
N THR A 20 -7.32 -36.35 -6.01
CA THR A 20 -7.35 -35.00 -6.56
C THR A 20 -6.46 -34.86 -7.80
N SER A 21 -5.22 -35.38 -7.76
CA SER A 21 -4.31 -35.36 -8.92
C SER A 21 -4.86 -36.17 -10.10
N LYS A 22 -5.52 -37.31 -9.84
CA LYS A 22 -6.19 -38.10 -10.88
C LYS A 22 -7.38 -37.39 -11.50
N ALA A 23 -8.16 -36.65 -10.69
CA ALA A 23 -9.26 -35.85 -11.21
C ALA A 23 -8.74 -34.74 -12.13
N ILE A 24 -7.65 -34.06 -11.74
CA ILE A 24 -7.01 -33.03 -12.55
C ILE A 24 -6.44 -33.61 -13.84
N ALA A 25 -5.79 -34.77 -13.80
CA ALA A 25 -5.19 -35.42 -14.96
C ALA A 25 -6.19 -35.83 -16.06
N LYS A 26 -7.51 -35.88 -15.76
CA LYS A 26 -8.55 -36.08 -16.78
C LYS A 26 -8.73 -34.87 -17.70
N TYR A 27 -8.30 -33.71 -17.23
CA TYR A 27 -8.31 -32.46 -17.95
C TYR A 27 -6.88 -32.21 -18.43
N ASP A 28 -6.71 -31.77 -19.67
CA ASP A 28 -5.40 -31.48 -20.28
C ASP A 28 -4.78 -30.22 -19.64
N LEU A 29 -4.42 -30.35 -18.37
CA LEU A 29 -3.98 -29.31 -17.45
C LEU A 29 -2.64 -29.73 -16.87
N ASN A 30 -1.69 -28.80 -16.91
CA ASN A 30 -0.41 -28.98 -16.27
C ASN A 30 -0.49 -28.51 -14.83
N ILE A 31 -0.13 -29.37 -13.88
CA ILE A 31 0.07 -28.98 -12.48
C ILE A 31 1.44 -28.29 -12.40
N THR A 32 1.45 -26.97 -12.22
CA THR A 32 2.69 -26.20 -12.07
C THR A 32 3.16 -26.15 -10.62
N ALA A 33 2.23 -26.20 -9.68
CA ALA A 33 2.53 -26.28 -8.25
C ALA A 33 1.44 -27.05 -7.49
N LEU A 34 1.84 -27.74 -6.42
CA LEU A 34 0.96 -28.44 -5.50
C LEU A 34 1.47 -28.25 -4.07
N GLU A 35 0.61 -27.75 -3.19
CA GLU A 35 0.85 -27.58 -1.76
C GLU A 35 -0.19 -28.36 -0.96
N VAL A 36 0.26 -29.10 0.05
CA VAL A 36 -0.62 -29.85 0.95
C VAL A 36 -0.32 -29.42 2.38
N LEU A 37 -1.33 -28.83 3.02
CA LEU A 37 -1.39 -28.44 4.42
C LEU A 37 -2.38 -29.35 5.16
N PRO A 38 -2.39 -29.36 6.51
CA PRO A 38 -3.42 -30.07 7.26
C PRO A 38 -4.81 -29.62 6.81
N ASN A 39 -5.64 -30.56 6.33
CA ASN A 39 -7.00 -30.31 5.83
C ASN A 39 -7.13 -29.33 4.64
N LEU A 40 -6.03 -28.95 3.99
CA LEU A 40 -6.03 -27.94 2.92
C LEU A 40 -5.03 -28.29 1.80
N MET A 41 -5.42 -28.08 0.55
CA MET A 41 -4.56 -28.33 -0.61
C MET A 41 -4.72 -27.23 -1.64
N TYR A 42 -3.60 -26.78 -2.20
CA TYR A 42 -3.58 -25.81 -3.29
C TYR A 42 -3.01 -26.44 -4.55
N PHE A 43 -3.71 -26.26 -5.66
CA PHE A 43 -3.21 -26.57 -6.99
C PHE A 43 -3.05 -25.30 -7.79
N GLU A 44 -1.90 -25.14 -8.45
CA GLU A 44 -1.74 -24.19 -9.54
C GLU A 44 -1.74 -24.96 -10.86
N LEU A 45 -2.68 -24.59 -11.72
CA LEU A 45 -2.98 -25.30 -12.96
C LEU A 45 -2.79 -24.36 -14.14
N GLN A 46 -2.05 -24.83 -15.14
CA GLN A 46 -1.84 -24.12 -16.37
C GLN A 46 -2.57 -24.82 -17.51
N HIS A 47 -3.31 -24.04 -18.29
CA HIS A 47 -4.03 -24.53 -19.46
C HIS A 47 -3.55 -23.84 -20.75
N ASN A 48 -3.42 -24.63 -21.81
CA ASN A 48 -2.91 -24.17 -23.09
C ASN A 48 -3.97 -23.41 -23.91
N ASN A 49 -5.26 -23.73 -23.74
CA ASN A 49 -6.38 -23.14 -24.49
C ASN A 49 -7.44 -22.60 -23.52
N GLY A 50 -7.38 -21.33 -23.10
CA GLY A 50 -8.20 -20.76 -22.01
C GLY A 50 -9.73 -20.93 -22.11
N ASP A 51 -10.22 -22.11 -21.78
CA ASP A 51 -11.63 -22.52 -21.83
C ASP A 51 -12.21 -22.59 -20.41
N ASP A 52 -13.01 -21.58 -20.03
CA ASP A 52 -13.63 -21.48 -18.70
C ASP A 52 -14.55 -22.68 -18.38
N GLN A 53 -15.01 -23.41 -19.40
CA GLN A 53 -15.84 -24.62 -19.21
C GLN A 53 -15.06 -25.77 -18.58
N VAL A 54 -13.77 -25.91 -18.91
CA VAL A 54 -12.89 -26.95 -18.34
C VAL A 54 -12.72 -26.74 -16.84
N LYS A 55 -12.54 -25.49 -16.45
CA LYS A 55 -12.37 -25.07 -15.06
C LYS A 55 -13.61 -25.32 -14.20
N GLN A 56 -14.80 -24.96 -14.69
CA GLN A 56 -16.04 -25.22 -13.96
C GLN A 56 -16.30 -26.71 -13.76
N LYS A 57 -16.05 -27.54 -14.79
CA LYS A 57 -16.17 -29.00 -14.70
C LYS A 57 -15.17 -29.60 -13.72
N LEU A 58 -13.92 -29.14 -13.75
CA LEU A 58 -12.89 -29.59 -12.81
C LEU A 58 -13.27 -29.30 -11.35
N ILE A 59 -13.81 -28.10 -11.07
CA ILE A 59 -14.25 -27.74 -9.70
C ILE A 59 -15.36 -28.68 -9.22
N LEU A 60 -16.33 -29.00 -10.09
CA LEU A 60 -17.41 -29.93 -9.77
C LEU A 60 -16.90 -31.36 -9.53
N ASP A 61 -15.98 -31.83 -10.39
CA ASP A 61 -15.38 -33.16 -10.25
C ASP A 61 -14.56 -33.28 -8.96
N LEU A 62 -13.78 -32.26 -8.62
CA LEU A 62 -13.04 -32.22 -7.36
C LEU A 62 -14.00 -32.18 -6.17
N ALA A 63 -15.05 -31.35 -6.21
CA ALA A 63 -16.04 -31.29 -5.14
C ALA A 63 -16.81 -32.62 -4.93
N SER A 64 -16.85 -33.48 -5.96
CA SER A 64 -17.48 -34.81 -5.87
C SER A 64 -16.62 -35.87 -5.16
N ILE A 65 -15.34 -35.59 -4.90
CA ILE A 65 -14.44 -36.53 -4.22
C ILE A 65 -14.84 -36.62 -2.72
N PRO A 66 -14.97 -37.84 -2.17
CA PRO A 66 -15.28 -38.01 -0.75
C PRO A 66 -14.29 -37.29 0.16
N ASN A 67 -14.82 -36.68 1.23
CA ASN A 67 -14.11 -35.89 2.24
C ASN A 67 -13.55 -34.54 1.76
N ILE A 68 -13.90 -34.10 0.55
CA ILE A 68 -13.69 -32.70 0.14
C ILE A 68 -14.88 -31.88 0.62
N LEU A 69 -14.60 -30.86 1.44
CA LEU A 69 -15.59 -29.97 2.03
C LEU A 69 -15.89 -28.78 1.11
N LYS A 70 -14.85 -28.26 0.45
CA LYS A 70 -14.97 -27.07 -0.40
C LYS A 70 -13.89 -27.07 -1.47
N VAL A 71 -14.26 -26.66 -2.68
CA VAL A 71 -13.32 -26.33 -3.76
C VAL A 71 -13.64 -24.93 -4.24
N GLU A 72 -12.67 -24.03 -4.16
CA GLU A 72 -12.83 -22.65 -4.61
C GLU A 72 -11.62 -22.21 -5.42
N GLU A 73 -11.86 -21.36 -6.41
CA GLU A 73 -10.77 -20.68 -7.08
C GLU A 73 -10.23 -19.59 -6.17
N VAL A 74 -8.91 -19.55 -6.02
CA VAL A 74 -8.22 -18.50 -5.26
C VAL A 74 -7.28 -17.73 -6.17
N LYS A 75 -7.10 -16.43 -5.89
CA LYS A 75 -6.12 -15.62 -6.64
C LYS A 75 -4.69 -15.82 -6.13
N TYR A 76 -4.53 -16.23 -4.88
CA TYR A 76 -3.22 -16.38 -4.22
C TYR A 76 -3.11 -17.75 -3.55
N SER A 77 -1.92 -18.35 -3.61
CA SER A 77 -1.56 -19.57 -2.86
C SER A 77 -0.48 -19.19 -1.82
N PRO A 78 -0.44 -19.82 -0.63
CA PRO A 78 0.55 -19.51 0.41
C PRO A 78 2.01 -19.60 -0.06
N HIS A 79 2.34 -20.53 -0.98
CA HIS A 79 3.67 -20.63 -1.58
C HIS A 79 3.98 -19.62 -2.69
N LEU A 80 2.97 -18.94 -3.24
CA LEU A 80 3.12 -17.90 -4.27
C LEU A 80 3.27 -16.50 -3.68
N ILE A 81 3.82 -16.38 -2.48
CA ILE A 81 4.75 -15.29 -2.24
C ILE A 81 5.93 -15.56 -3.18
N ASP A 82 5.72 -15.22 -4.45
CA ASP A 82 6.64 -15.42 -5.54
C ASP A 82 7.87 -14.56 -5.25
N ASN A 83 8.86 -15.17 -4.59
CA ASN A 83 10.12 -14.52 -4.23
C ASN A 83 10.96 -14.20 -5.47
N ASP A 84 10.59 -14.72 -6.66
CA ASP A 84 11.34 -14.53 -7.91
C ASP A 84 10.88 -13.34 -8.75
N ASN A 85 9.70 -12.77 -8.49
CA ASN A 85 9.21 -11.60 -9.22
C ASN A 85 9.35 -10.35 -8.34
N ALA A 86 10.29 -9.46 -8.68
CA ALA A 86 10.58 -8.23 -7.94
C ALA A 86 9.34 -7.37 -7.59
N PHE A 87 8.27 -7.48 -8.38
CA PHE A 87 7.02 -6.73 -8.22
C PHE A 87 5.89 -7.50 -7.52
N SER A 88 6.08 -8.74 -7.09
CA SER A 88 5.05 -9.58 -6.45
C SER A 88 4.50 -8.98 -5.15
N SER A 89 5.33 -8.19 -4.47
CA SER A 89 4.94 -7.46 -3.25
C SER A 89 3.92 -6.32 -3.48
N LEU A 90 3.71 -5.89 -4.72
CA LEU A 90 2.73 -4.86 -5.07
C LEU A 90 1.41 -5.50 -5.49
N ILE A 91 0.47 -5.49 -4.57
CA ILE A 91 -0.79 -6.22 -4.70
C ILE A 91 -1.88 -5.27 -5.18
N GLY A 92 -2.54 -5.67 -6.26
CA GLY A 92 -3.68 -4.97 -6.82
C GLY A 92 -3.83 -5.19 -8.32
N GLU A 93 -5.04 -4.97 -8.81
CA GLU A 93 -5.43 -5.14 -10.21
C GLU A 93 -5.97 -3.83 -10.82
N SER A 94 -6.09 -2.76 -10.03
CA SER A 94 -6.51 -1.46 -10.51
C SER A 94 -5.64 -0.93 -11.65
N GLU A 95 -6.26 -0.26 -12.60
CA GLU A 95 -5.57 0.30 -13.78
C GLU A 95 -4.43 1.24 -13.38
N GLY A 96 -4.67 2.11 -12.38
CA GLY A 96 -3.67 3.04 -11.88
C GLY A 96 -2.42 2.35 -11.33
N LEU A 97 -2.61 1.28 -10.53
CA LEU A 97 -1.47 0.51 -10.02
C LEU A 97 -0.77 -0.27 -11.15
N ARG A 98 -1.52 -0.90 -12.05
CA ARG A 98 -0.96 -1.64 -13.20
C ARG A 98 -0.11 -0.74 -14.08
N LYS A 99 -0.56 0.49 -14.32
CA LYS A 99 0.20 1.50 -15.07
C LYS A 99 1.50 1.86 -14.36
N ALA A 100 1.47 2.13 -13.06
CA ALA A 100 2.66 2.43 -12.27
C ALA A 100 3.67 1.26 -12.28
N VAL A 101 3.20 0.03 -12.10
CA VAL A 101 4.03 -1.19 -12.15
C VAL A 101 4.61 -1.39 -13.55
N PHE A 102 3.84 -1.15 -14.61
CA PHE A 102 4.33 -1.25 -15.98
C PHE A 102 5.45 -0.23 -16.27
N GLN A 103 5.26 1.04 -15.89
CA GLN A 103 6.30 2.07 -16.02
C GLN A 103 7.55 1.71 -15.22
N ALA A 104 7.36 1.20 -14.00
CA ALA A 104 8.44 0.75 -13.13
C ALA A 104 9.26 -0.39 -13.76
N LYS A 105 8.60 -1.37 -14.38
CA LYS A 105 9.25 -2.47 -15.12
C LYS A 105 10.07 -1.97 -16.31
N LEU A 106 9.56 -0.98 -17.05
CA LEU A 106 10.29 -0.38 -18.17
C LEU A 106 11.55 0.35 -17.70
N VAL A 107 11.43 1.21 -16.69
CA VAL A 107 12.56 2.02 -16.20
C VAL A 107 13.59 1.22 -15.42
N ALA A 108 13.21 0.07 -14.83
CA ALA A 108 14.12 -0.80 -14.10
C ALA A 108 15.34 -1.22 -14.93
N LYS A 109 15.16 -1.42 -16.24
CA LYS A 109 16.22 -1.78 -17.21
C LYS A 109 17.18 -0.63 -17.55
N SER A 110 16.91 0.59 -17.08
CA SER A 110 17.75 1.77 -17.32
C SER A 110 18.38 2.27 -16.02
N SER A 111 19.42 3.10 -16.12
CA SER A 111 20.05 3.80 -14.99
C SER A 111 19.45 5.18 -14.71
N CYS A 112 18.33 5.53 -15.35
CA CYS A 112 17.69 6.83 -15.18
C CYS A 112 17.19 7.06 -13.75
N THR A 113 17.18 8.32 -13.34
CA THR A 113 16.56 8.74 -12.08
C THR A 113 15.05 8.58 -12.15
N VAL A 114 14.48 7.97 -11.12
CA VAL A 114 13.03 7.75 -11.00
C VAL A 114 12.49 8.59 -9.86
N LEU A 115 11.39 9.30 -10.10
CA LEU A 115 10.66 10.03 -9.06
C LEU A 115 9.31 9.34 -8.82
N ILE A 116 9.14 8.74 -7.64
CA ILE A 116 7.91 8.09 -7.21
C ILE A 116 7.06 9.09 -6.43
N GLN A 117 5.88 9.37 -6.92
CA GLN A 117 4.93 10.30 -6.29
C GLN A 117 3.74 9.51 -5.74
N GLY A 118 3.23 9.94 -4.60
CA GLY A 118 2.04 9.36 -4.02
C GLY A 118 1.96 9.61 -2.52
N GLU A 119 0.77 9.47 -1.97
CA GLU A 119 0.52 9.71 -0.56
C GLU A 119 1.34 8.80 0.36
N SER A 120 1.41 9.15 1.64
CA SER A 120 2.04 8.27 2.63
C SER A 120 1.26 6.96 2.75
N GLY A 121 2.00 5.84 2.86
CA GLY A 121 1.39 4.52 3.04
C GLY A 121 0.86 3.86 1.76
N THR A 122 1.15 4.37 0.56
CA THR A 122 0.72 3.74 -0.72
C THR A 122 1.62 2.60 -1.22
N GLY A 123 2.83 2.44 -0.65
CA GLY A 123 3.82 1.43 -1.04
C GLY A 123 4.96 1.95 -1.94
N LYS A 124 5.35 3.23 -1.80
CA LYS A 124 6.44 3.85 -2.58
C LYS A 124 7.79 3.13 -2.39
N ASP A 125 8.07 2.69 -1.17
CA ASP A 125 9.27 1.96 -0.79
C ASP A 125 9.30 0.55 -1.42
N LEU A 126 8.14 -0.13 -1.47
CA LEU A 126 8.00 -1.41 -2.16
C LEU A 126 8.26 -1.27 -3.65
N LEU A 127 7.71 -0.22 -4.28
CA LEU A 127 7.95 0.06 -5.70
C LEU A 127 9.43 0.40 -5.98
N ALA A 128 10.07 1.18 -5.11
CA ALA A 128 11.50 1.48 -5.23
C ALA A 128 12.37 0.23 -5.15
N LYS A 129 12.09 -0.65 -4.18
CA LYS A 129 12.77 -1.95 -4.03
C LYS A 129 12.55 -2.83 -5.26
N ALA A 130 11.32 -2.90 -5.78
CA ALA A 130 11.00 -3.66 -6.96
C ALA A 130 11.77 -3.18 -8.21
N ILE A 131 11.85 -1.85 -8.41
CA ILE A 131 12.64 -1.25 -9.50
C ILE A 131 14.12 -1.63 -9.38
N HIS A 132 14.67 -1.59 -8.17
CA HIS A 132 16.06 -1.96 -7.92
C HIS A 132 16.31 -3.44 -8.21
N LEU A 133 15.51 -4.34 -7.66
CA LEU A 133 15.62 -5.80 -7.85
C LEU A 133 15.51 -6.20 -9.32
N ALA A 134 14.66 -5.50 -10.09
CA ALA A 134 14.47 -5.74 -11.52
C ALA A 134 15.51 -5.07 -12.43
N SER A 135 16.56 -4.46 -11.86
CA SER A 135 17.60 -3.75 -12.61
C SER A 135 18.90 -4.54 -12.75
N GLU A 136 19.81 -4.04 -13.59
CA GLU A 136 21.19 -4.56 -13.68
C GLU A 136 21.94 -4.51 -12.33
N ARG A 137 21.52 -3.63 -11.42
CA ARG A 137 22.07 -3.49 -10.07
C ARG A 137 21.28 -4.28 -9.01
N GLY A 138 20.33 -5.13 -9.39
CA GLY A 138 19.46 -5.86 -8.45
C GLY A 138 20.18 -6.85 -7.53
N THR A 139 21.40 -7.27 -7.88
CA THR A 139 22.27 -8.09 -7.02
C THR A 139 23.16 -7.26 -6.10
N LYS A 140 23.17 -5.93 -6.25
CA LYS A 140 23.96 -4.99 -5.43
C LYS A 140 23.13 -4.51 -4.24
N PRO A 141 23.73 -3.94 -3.18
CA PRO A 141 22.99 -3.54 -1.99
C PRO A 141 22.06 -2.35 -2.25
N PHE A 142 20.81 -2.42 -1.83
CA PHE A 142 19.87 -1.30 -1.86
C PHE A 142 20.01 -0.43 -0.60
N TYR A 143 20.28 0.87 -0.75
CA TYR A 143 20.44 1.79 0.37
C TYR A 143 19.23 2.71 0.50
N PRO A 144 18.26 2.44 1.39
CA PRO A 144 17.17 3.36 1.68
C PRO A 144 17.57 4.41 2.72
N ILE A 145 17.14 5.65 2.53
CA ILE A 145 17.18 6.70 3.55
C ILE A 145 15.89 7.53 3.50
N ASN A 146 15.29 7.77 4.66
CA ASN A 146 14.17 8.68 4.80
C ASN A 146 14.70 10.07 5.19
N CYS A 147 14.53 11.05 4.30
CA CYS A 147 15.03 12.41 4.48
C CYS A 147 14.28 13.17 5.59
N ALA A 148 13.05 12.79 5.91
CA ALA A 148 12.27 13.41 6.97
C ALA A 148 12.59 12.86 8.37
N ALA A 149 13.33 11.74 8.48
CA ALA A 149 13.59 11.06 9.74
C ALA A 149 14.72 11.68 10.59
N PHE A 150 15.54 12.55 9.99
CA PHE A 150 16.74 13.09 10.63
C PHE A 150 16.70 14.61 10.70
N PRO A 151 17.29 15.22 11.75
CA PRO A 151 17.69 16.62 11.73
C PRO A 151 18.60 16.92 10.54
N GLU A 152 18.52 18.13 9.98
CA GLU A 152 19.24 18.53 8.77
C GLU A 152 20.74 18.23 8.82
N SER A 153 21.43 18.60 9.91
CA SER A 153 22.87 18.39 10.06
C SER A 153 23.25 16.90 10.05
N LEU A 154 22.43 16.05 10.68
CA LEU A 154 22.64 14.61 10.68
C LEU A 154 22.36 14.03 9.29
N LEU A 155 21.29 14.46 8.62
CA LEU A 155 20.98 14.03 7.26
C LEU A 155 22.13 14.34 6.29
N GLU A 156 22.68 15.56 6.35
CA GLU A 156 23.83 15.93 5.52
C GLU A 156 25.03 15.02 5.81
N SER A 157 25.30 14.75 7.08
CA SER A 157 26.42 13.90 7.49
C SER A 157 26.24 12.44 7.05
N GLU A 158 25.01 11.91 7.05
CA GLU A 158 24.70 10.56 6.56
C GLU A 158 24.81 10.48 5.03
N LEU A 159 24.31 11.48 4.30
CA LEU A 159 24.34 11.47 2.83
C LEU A 159 25.76 11.66 2.29
N PHE A 160 26.46 12.69 2.75
CA PHE A 160 27.73 13.15 2.16
C PHE A 160 28.97 12.75 2.95
N GLY A 161 28.82 12.33 4.21
CA GLY A 161 29.94 12.05 5.10
C GLY A 161 30.61 13.33 5.60
N TYR A 162 31.59 13.17 6.49
CA TYR A 162 32.35 14.29 7.07
C TYR A 162 33.83 13.93 7.25
N GLU A 163 34.68 14.94 7.27
CA GLU A 163 36.09 14.80 7.63
C GLU A 163 36.32 14.94 9.15
N GLU A 164 37.48 14.51 9.62
CA GLU A 164 37.85 14.68 11.02
C GLU A 164 37.88 16.17 11.39
N GLY A 165 37.43 16.49 12.61
CA GLY A 165 37.45 17.87 13.13
C GLY A 165 36.33 18.79 12.64
N THR A 166 35.37 18.28 11.85
CA THR A 166 34.27 19.09 11.30
C THR A 166 33.30 19.63 12.37
N PHE A 167 33.08 18.88 13.46
CA PHE A 167 32.27 19.29 14.61
C PHE A 167 32.70 18.56 15.89
N SER A 168 32.28 19.05 17.06
CA SER A 168 32.57 18.42 18.36
C SER A 168 31.94 17.03 18.44
N GLY A 169 32.75 15.97 18.48
CA GLY A 169 32.30 14.57 18.45
C GLY A 169 32.52 13.86 17.11
N ALA A 170 33.14 14.51 16.13
CA ALA A 170 33.56 13.85 14.89
C ALA A 170 34.55 12.71 15.19
N LEU A 171 34.28 11.54 14.62
CA LEU A 171 35.18 10.37 14.73
C LEU A 171 36.55 10.69 14.11
N LYS A 172 37.61 10.20 14.76
CA LYS A 172 38.98 10.22 14.19
C LYS A 172 38.97 9.48 12.85
N GLY A 173 39.45 10.13 11.78
CA GLY A 173 39.37 9.63 10.39
C GLY A 173 38.11 9.99 9.60
N GLY A 174 37.12 10.65 10.21
CA GLY A 174 35.85 11.03 9.56
C GLY A 174 34.90 9.86 9.29
N LYS A 175 33.80 10.12 8.57
CA LYS A 175 32.80 9.11 8.18
C LYS A 175 32.49 9.22 6.69
N ALA A 176 32.42 8.08 6.00
CA ALA A 176 31.97 8.02 4.61
C ALA A 176 30.44 8.19 4.54
N GLY A 177 29.96 9.00 3.60
CA GLY A 177 28.52 9.19 3.37
C GLY A 177 27.91 8.06 2.55
N LEU A 178 26.58 7.97 2.57
CA LEU A 178 25.80 7.01 1.79
C LEU A 178 26.08 7.10 0.29
N PHE A 179 26.36 8.29 -0.26
CA PHE A 179 26.76 8.39 -1.67
C PHE A 179 28.09 7.69 -1.98
N GLU A 180 29.06 7.69 -1.05
CA GLU A 180 30.29 6.92 -1.22
C GLU A 180 29.99 5.42 -1.13
N VAL A 181 29.23 5.03 -0.12
CA VAL A 181 28.93 3.62 0.19
C VAL A 181 28.05 2.98 -0.88
N ALA A 182 27.12 3.73 -1.45
CA ALA A 182 26.19 3.27 -2.48
C ALA A 182 26.77 3.33 -3.91
N SER A 183 28.03 3.73 -4.08
CA SER A 183 28.69 3.76 -5.39
C SER A 183 28.70 2.37 -6.03
N GLY A 184 28.28 2.28 -7.29
CA GLY A 184 28.03 1.03 -8.00
C GLY A 184 26.68 0.37 -7.70
N SER A 185 25.84 1.00 -6.85
CA SER A 185 24.54 0.47 -6.44
C SER A 185 23.40 1.49 -6.55
N THR A 186 22.31 1.33 -5.79
CA THR A 186 21.12 2.18 -5.81
C THR A 186 20.90 2.81 -4.44
N LEU A 187 20.69 4.13 -4.43
CA LEU A 187 20.28 4.91 -3.27
C LEU A 187 18.82 5.33 -3.45
N PHE A 188 17.99 4.99 -2.47
CA PHE A 188 16.59 5.39 -2.40
C PHE A 188 16.42 6.51 -1.40
N LEU A 189 15.97 7.67 -1.89
CA LEU A 189 15.70 8.86 -1.11
C LEU A 189 14.19 8.97 -0.89
N ASP A 190 13.70 8.61 0.29
CA ASP A 190 12.29 8.79 0.66
C ASP A 190 12.04 10.18 1.25
N GLU A 191 10.87 10.73 0.95
CA GLU A 191 10.45 12.09 1.29
C GLU A 191 11.47 13.18 0.88
N VAL A 192 11.91 13.17 -0.38
CA VAL A 192 12.85 14.20 -0.92
C VAL A 192 12.32 15.64 -0.85
N GLY A 193 11.00 15.81 -0.70
CA GLY A 193 10.36 17.10 -0.48
C GLY A 193 10.65 17.72 0.89
N ASP A 194 11.30 16.99 1.81
CA ASP A 194 11.71 17.48 3.14
C ASP A 194 13.16 17.96 3.20
N LEU A 195 13.89 17.91 2.08
CA LEU A 195 15.27 18.39 2.02
C LEU A 195 15.35 19.92 2.17
N SER A 196 16.30 20.41 2.95
CA SER A 196 16.62 21.84 3.02
C SER A 196 17.20 22.34 1.70
N LEU A 197 17.11 23.65 1.42
CA LEU A 197 17.69 24.25 0.20
C LEU A 197 19.21 24.01 0.08
N ASN A 198 19.91 23.92 1.22
CA ASN A 198 21.35 23.63 1.23
C ASN A 198 21.65 22.18 0.84
N THR A 199 20.92 21.23 1.43
CA THR A 199 21.04 19.81 1.08
C THR A 199 20.61 19.57 -0.37
N GLN A 200 19.59 20.26 -0.85
CA GLN A 200 19.16 20.24 -2.26
C GLN A 200 20.29 20.69 -3.21
N ALA A 201 21.02 21.75 -2.89
CA ALA A 201 22.15 22.22 -3.70
C ALA A 201 23.29 21.19 -3.77
N LYS A 202 23.59 20.52 -2.65
CA LYS A 202 24.60 19.44 -2.61
C LYS A 202 24.13 18.23 -3.41
N LEU A 203 22.86 17.82 -3.27
CA LEU A 203 22.28 16.71 -4.02
C LEU A 203 22.31 16.97 -5.53
N LEU A 204 21.95 18.18 -5.96
CA LEU A 204 22.02 18.61 -7.35
C LEU A 204 23.43 18.41 -7.92
N ARG A 205 24.44 18.81 -7.16
CA ARG A 205 25.83 18.67 -7.56
C ARG A 205 26.23 17.21 -7.78
N VAL A 206 25.80 16.30 -6.89
CA VAL A 206 26.05 14.86 -7.06
C VAL A 206 25.37 14.33 -8.32
N LEU A 207 24.12 14.70 -8.56
CA LEU A 207 23.36 14.28 -9.74
C LEU A 207 23.96 14.78 -11.06
N GLN A 208 24.55 15.98 -11.07
CA GLN A 208 25.12 16.60 -12.26
C GLN A 208 26.57 16.18 -12.52
N GLU A 209 27.43 16.27 -11.50
CA GLU A 209 28.87 16.09 -11.64
C GLU A 209 29.30 14.63 -11.39
N LYS A 210 28.42 13.78 -10.83
CA LYS A 210 28.76 12.44 -10.34
C LYS A 210 29.93 12.43 -9.37
N LYS A 211 30.06 13.53 -8.61
CA LYS A 211 31.12 13.74 -7.63
C LYS A 211 30.53 14.18 -6.32
N ILE A 212 31.16 13.77 -5.23
CA ILE A 212 30.82 14.22 -3.89
C ILE A 212 32.02 14.83 -3.20
N ARG A 213 31.74 15.69 -2.22
CA ARG A 213 32.69 16.21 -1.24
C ARG A 213 32.14 15.95 0.15
N ARG A 214 32.99 15.48 1.06
CA ARG A 214 32.63 15.33 2.49
C ARG A 214 32.46 16.71 3.12
N ILE A 215 31.62 16.80 4.14
CA ILE A 215 31.45 18.03 4.92
C ILE A 215 32.80 18.35 5.59
N GLY A 216 33.23 19.61 5.50
CA GLY A 216 34.53 20.08 6.01
C GLY A 216 35.72 19.78 5.10
N GLY A 217 35.54 18.94 4.07
CA GLY A 217 36.59 18.54 3.14
C GLY A 217 36.54 19.26 1.79
N TYR A 218 37.68 19.32 1.12
CA TYR A 218 37.81 19.89 -0.24
C TYR A 218 37.99 18.83 -1.32
N LYS A 219 38.29 17.58 -0.93
CA LYS A 219 38.57 16.49 -1.85
C LYS A 219 37.30 16.00 -2.52
N GLU A 220 37.31 15.97 -3.85
CA GLU A 220 36.26 15.36 -4.65
C GLU A 220 36.50 13.86 -4.83
N LYS A 221 35.41 13.10 -4.83
CA LYS A 221 35.39 11.68 -5.18
C LYS A 221 34.29 11.41 -6.18
N GLU A 222 34.61 10.67 -7.22
CA GLU A 222 33.62 10.21 -8.19
C GLU A 222 32.75 9.10 -7.59
N VAL A 223 31.45 9.16 -7.89
CA VAL A 223 30.46 8.18 -7.44
C VAL A 223 29.53 7.82 -8.59
N ASP A 224 29.19 6.54 -8.71
CA ASP A 224 28.21 6.06 -9.69
C ASP A 224 27.01 5.44 -8.96
N VAL A 225 26.04 6.28 -8.59
CA VAL A 225 24.87 5.85 -7.81
C VAL A 225 23.61 6.02 -8.63
N ARG A 226 22.79 4.97 -8.73
CA ARG A 226 21.45 5.05 -9.29
C ARG A 226 20.54 5.66 -8.23
N ILE A 227 19.76 6.68 -8.61
CA ILE A 227 18.87 7.38 -7.69
C ILE A 227 17.42 7.02 -7.97
N ILE A 228 16.73 6.59 -6.91
CA ILE A 228 15.27 6.51 -6.88
C ILE A 228 14.82 7.46 -5.78
N ALA A 229 14.00 8.45 -6.12
CA ALA A 229 13.46 9.41 -5.17
C ALA A 229 11.97 9.16 -4.97
N ALA A 230 11.46 9.42 -3.76
CA ALA A 230 10.03 9.36 -3.46
C ALA A 230 9.59 10.60 -2.66
N THR A 231 8.34 11.01 -2.85
CA THR A 231 7.73 12.06 -2.02
C THR A 231 6.21 11.99 -2.04
N ASN A 232 5.59 12.44 -0.94
CA ASN A 232 4.17 12.72 -0.86
C ASN A 232 3.78 14.18 -1.22
N ARG A 233 4.77 15.07 -1.42
CA ARG A 233 4.54 16.48 -1.69
C ARG A 233 4.49 16.79 -3.18
N ASN A 234 3.77 17.86 -3.53
CA ASN A 234 3.81 18.41 -4.87
C ASN A 234 5.06 19.28 -5.06
N LEU A 235 6.14 18.68 -5.57
CA LEU A 235 7.41 19.39 -5.77
C LEU A 235 7.26 20.61 -6.69
N LEU A 236 6.39 20.56 -7.69
CA LEU A 236 6.18 21.68 -8.62
C LEU A 236 5.57 22.90 -7.91
N GLN A 237 4.63 22.68 -6.98
CA GLN A 237 4.13 23.75 -6.12
C GLN A 237 5.19 24.27 -5.15
N MET A 238 6.04 23.39 -4.61
CA MET A 238 7.15 23.82 -3.73
C MET A 238 8.18 24.67 -4.48
N VAL A 239 8.43 24.38 -5.76
CA VAL A 239 9.26 25.21 -6.63
C VAL A 239 8.67 26.61 -6.78
N GLN A 240 7.35 26.71 -7.01
CA GLN A 240 6.68 28.01 -7.11
C GLN A 240 6.75 28.84 -5.81
N LYS A 241 6.81 28.16 -4.65
CA LYS A 241 6.95 28.79 -3.33
C LYS A 241 8.39 29.09 -2.94
N GLY A 242 9.38 28.67 -3.72
CA GLY A 242 10.81 28.80 -3.37
C GLY A 242 11.31 27.83 -2.30
N GLU A 243 10.51 26.82 -1.95
CA GLU A 243 10.86 25.78 -0.95
C GLU A 243 11.66 24.63 -1.59
N PHE A 244 11.59 24.50 -2.91
CA PHE A 244 12.33 23.50 -3.66
C PHE A 244 13.01 24.13 -4.88
N ARG A 245 14.24 23.72 -5.18
CA ARG A 245 14.98 24.29 -6.29
C ARG A 245 14.47 23.76 -7.63
N HIS A 246 14.26 24.68 -8.57
CA HIS A 246 13.81 24.36 -9.92
C HIS A 246 14.78 23.43 -10.64
N ASP A 247 16.09 23.68 -10.58
CA ASP A 247 17.13 22.87 -11.22
C ASP A 247 17.17 21.42 -10.72
N LEU A 248 17.02 21.20 -9.42
CA LEU A 248 16.94 19.87 -8.81
C LEU A 248 15.66 19.13 -9.22
N TYR A 249 14.53 19.83 -9.29
CA TYR A 249 13.27 19.24 -9.72
C TYR A 249 13.39 18.57 -11.08
N TYR A 250 13.95 19.24 -12.10
CA TYR A 250 14.12 18.62 -13.42
C TYR A 250 15.14 17.48 -13.45
N ARG A 251 16.14 17.48 -12.56
CA ARG A 251 17.10 16.37 -12.44
C ARG A 251 16.52 15.14 -11.75
N LEU A 252 15.55 15.32 -10.85
CA LEU A 252 14.84 14.21 -10.20
C LEU A 252 13.66 13.72 -11.05
N ASN A 253 12.92 14.63 -11.67
CA ASN A 253 11.71 14.34 -12.43
C ASN A 253 11.98 13.87 -13.87
N VAL A 254 12.93 12.94 -14.04
CA VAL A 254 13.25 12.36 -15.35
C VAL A 254 12.19 11.33 -15.76
N VAL A 255 11.88 10.40 -14.84
CA VAL A 255 10.77 9.44 -15.01
C VAL A 255 9.85 9.53 -13.79
N PRO A 256 8.74 10.30 -13.86
CA PRO A 256 7.73 10.32 -12.82
C PRO A 256 6.88 9.04 -12.86
N ILE A 257 6.69 8.43 -11.70
CA ILE A 257 5.75 7.33 -11.50
C ILE A 257 4.83 7.68 -10.34
N GLU A 258 3.52 7.76 -10.61
CA GLU A 258 2.53 8.08 -9.59
C GLU A 258 1.85 6.81 -9.07
N ILE A 259 1.83 6.62 -7.75
CA ILE A 259 1.08 5.56 -7.09
C ILE A 259 -0.24 6.15 -6.58
N PRO A 260 -1.39 5.65 -7.05
CA PRO A 260 -2.69 6.17 -6.60
C PRO A 260 -2.95 5.85 -5.13
N ALA A 261 -3.63 6.78 -4.44
CA ALA A 261 -4.17 6.54 -3.12
C ALA A 261 -5.18 5.37 -3.13
N LEU A 262 -5.31 4.67 -2.00
CA LEU A 262 -6.13 3.46 -1.87
C LEU A 262 -7.61 3.72 -2.20
N ARG A 263 -8.14 4.89 -1.83
CA ARG A 263 -9.49 5.36 -2.21
C ARG A 263 -9.73 5.49 -3.71
N HIS A 264 -8.69 5.66 -4.52
CA HIS A 264 -8.78 5.68 -5.99
C HIS A 264 -8.61 4.29 -6.61
N ARG A 265 -8.29 3.28 -5.80
CA ARG A 265 -8.16 1.87 -6.21
C ARG A 265 -8.92 0.93 -5.26
N ARG A 266 -10.18 1.27 -4.97
CA ARG A 266 -11.03 0.51 -4.03
C ARG A 266 -11.19 -0.97 -4.41
N ALA A 267 -11.11 -1.29 -5.70
CA ALA A 267 -11.15 -2.67 -6.20
C ALA A 267 -9.98 -3.54 -5.70
N ASP A 268 -8.88 -2.94 -5.25
CA ASP A 268 -7.70 -3.66 -4.73
C ASP A 268 -7.85 -3.98 -3.24
N ILE A 269 -8.79 -3.35 -2.52
CA ILE A 269 -8.95 -3.52 -1.06
C ILE A 269 -9.24 -4.98 -0.67
N PRO A 270 -10.14 -5.73 -1.36
CA PRO A 270 -10.35 -7.15 -1.03
C PRO A 270 -9.08 -7.99 -1.18
N LEU A 271 -8.33 -7.78 -2.27
CA LEU A 271 -7.09 -8.51 -2.54
C LEU A 271 -6.02 -8.22 -1.49
N LEU A 272 -5.86 -6.95 -1.13
CA LEU A 272 -4.96 -6.53 -0.05
C LEU A 272 -5.39 -7.13 1.29
N ALA A 273 -6.69 -7.16 1.58
CA ALA A 273 -7.18 -7.70 2.83
C ALA A 273 -6.92 -9.20 2.97
N GLU A 274 -7.23 -9.98 1.93
CA GLU A 274 -6.90 -11.39 1.84
C GLU A 274 -5.40 -11.65 2.00
N TYR A 275 -4.58 -10.85 1.32
CA TYR A 275 -3.13 -10.96 1.45
C TYR A 275 -2.64 -10.73 2.88
N PHE A 276 -3.12 -9.68 3.55
CA PHE A 276 -2.70 -9.41 4.93
C PHE A 276 -3.15 -10.52 5.88
N LEU A 277 -4.39 -11.01 5.74
CA LEU A 277 -4.89 -12.15 6.52
C LEU A 277 -3.97 -13.38 6.36
N ALA A 278 -3.59 -13.72 5.13
CA ALA A 278 -2.69 -14.82 4.84
C ALA A 278 -1.27 -14.58 5.38
N LYS A 279 -0.72 -13.39 5.15
CA LYS A 279 0.62 -12.97 5.58
C LYS A 279 0.79 -13.09 7.09
N TYR A 280 -0.18 -12.62 7.87
CA TYR A 280 -0.10 -12.66 9.33
C TYR A 280 -0.36 -14.07 9.88
N ALA A 281 -1.29 -14.81 9.28
CA ALA A 281 -1.54 -16.21 9.65
C ALA A 281 -0.28 -17.08 9.49
N GLN A 282 0.45 -16.90 8.39
CA GLN A 282 1.73 -17.58 8.15
C GLN A 282 2.78 -17.23 9.21
N ARG A 283 2.87 -15.95 9.61
CA ARG A 283 3.82 -15.51 10.65
C ARG A 283 3.51 -16.07 12.03
N THR A 284 2.24 -16.28 12.35
CA THR A 284 1.81 -16.83 13.65
C THR A 284 1.59 -18.34 13.63
N SER A 285 1.84 -19.01 12.50
CA SER A 285 1.56 -20.44 12.28
C SER A 285 0.10 -20.82 12.63
N THR A 286 -0.85 -19.96 12.29
CA THR A 286 -2.28 -20.15 12.55
C THR A 286 -3.07 -20.21 11.24
N ILE A 287 -4.32 -20.68 11.34
CA ILE A 287 -5.26 -20.68 10.21
C ILE A 287 -5.62 -19.23 9.88
N PRO A 288 -5.62 -18.82 8.60
CA PRO A 288 -6.04 -17.48 8.21
C PRO A 288 -7.50 -17.24 8.58
N LYS A 289 -7.73 -16.12 9.26
CA LYS A 289 -9.08 -15.64 9.56
C LYS A 289 -9.74 -15.12 8.30
N THR A 290 -11.06 -15.09 8.30
CA THR A 290 -11.89 -14.60 7.20
C THR A 290 -12.65 -13.35 7.62
N LEU A 291 -12.97 -12.48 6.65
CA LEU A 291 -13.80 -11.30 6.88
C LEU A 291 -15.25 -11.62 6.55
N THR A 292 -16.19 -11.12 7.34
CA THR A 292 -17.60 -11.12 6.95
C THR A 292 -17.82 -10.22 5.73
N ALA A 293 -18.89 -10.48 4.96
CA ALA A 293 -19.26 -9.61 3.84
C ALA A 293 -19.50 -8.15 4.29
N ARG A 294 -20.01 -7.95 5.51
CA ARG A 294 -20.24 -6.62 6.11
C ARG A 294 -18.92 -5.91 6.42
N ALA A 295 -17.98 -6.61 7.03
CA ALA A 295 -16.64 -6.09 7.30
C ALA A 295 -15.93 -5.70 6.00
N LEU A 296 -15.98 -6.56 4.97
CA LEU A 296 -15.36 -6.29 3.68
C LEU A 296 -16.01 -5.09 2.96
N ALA A 297 -17.34 -5.04 2.90
CA ALA A 297 -18.06 -3.91 2.31
C ALA A 297 -17.70 -2.59 3.00
N TYR A 298 -17.49 -2.62 4.31
CA TYR A 298 -17.03 -1.45 5.05
C TYR A 298 -15.61 -1.03 4.66
N LEU A 299 -14.67 -1.98 4.63
CA LEU A 299 -13.29 -1.73 4.21
C LEU A 299 -13.23 -1.09 2.81
N ILE A 300 -14.05 -1.56 1.86
CA ILE A 300 -14.07 -1.04 0.48
C ILE A 300 -14.48 0.44 0.42
N ASN A 301 -15.39 0.87 1.30
CA ASN A 301 -16.01 2.18 1.20
C ASN A 301 -15.34 3.26 2.09
N TYR A 302 -14.43 2.86 2.98
CA TYR A 302 -13.64 3.78 3.77
C TYR A 302 -12.61 4.54 2.90
N ASP A 303 -12.26 5.76 3.31
CA ASP A 303 -11.41 6.65 2.50
C ASP A 303 -9.91 6.41 2.65
N TRP A 304 -9.50 5.63 3.66
CA TRP A 304 -8.10 5.22 3.87
C TRP A 304 -7.09 6.38 3.83
N PRO A 305 -7.17 7.36 4.75
CA PRO A 305 -6.21 8.46 4.82
C PRO A 305 -4.75 7.99 5.01
N GLY A 306 -4.52 6.86 5.68
CA GLY A 306 -3.21 6.22 5.80
C GLY A 306 -2.94 5.13 4.76
N ASN A 307 -3.76 5.04 3.72
CA ASN A 307 -3.64 4.14 2.58
C ASN A 307 -3.44 2.66 3.00
N VAL A 308 -2.54 1.94 2.32
CA VAL A 308 -2.30 0.51 2.54
C VAL A 308 -1.73 0.24 3.93
N ARG A 309 -0.92 1.17 4.48
CA ARG A 309 -0.36 1.05 5.84
C ARG A 309 -1.45 1.05 6.90
N GLU A 310 -2.48 1.89 6.76
CA GLU A 310 -3.63 1.89 7.67
C GLU A 310 -4.45 0.60 7.55
N LEU A 311 -4.68 0.12 6.32
CA LEU A 311 -5.37 -1.15 6.07
C LEU A 311 -4.63 -2.35 6.70
N GLU A 312 -3.32 -2.43 6.51
CA GLU A 312 -2.47 -3.48 7.09
C GLU A 312 -2.57 -3.48 8.62
N ASN A 313 -2.34 -2.32 9.25
CA ASN A 313 -2.44 -2.17 10.71
C ASN A 313 -3.82 -2.54 11.24
N MET A 314 -4.87 -2.17 10.51
CA MET A 314 -6.24 -2.47 10.90
C MET A 314 -6.53 -3.97 10.89
N ILE A 315 -6.10 -4.66 9.84
CA ILE A 315 -6.27 -6.10 9.70
C ILE A 315 -5.42 -6.84 10.73
N GLU A 316 -4.16 -6.46 10.92
CA GLU A 316 -3.30 -7.04 11.95
C GLU A 316 -3.93 -6.94 13.34
N ARG A 317 -4.44 -5.75 13.68
CA ARG A 317 -5.15 -5.53 14.94
C ARG A 317 -6.43 -6.37 15.04
N ALA A 318 -7.22 -6.45 13.96
CA ALA A 318 -8.44 -7.26 13.95
C ALA A 318 -8.13 -8.76 14.13
N ILE A 319 -7.04 -9.26 13.54
CA ILE A 319 -6.58 -10.64 13.75
C ILE A 319 -6.27 -10.87 15.22
N ASN A 320 -5.56 -9.95 15.88
CA ASN A 320 -5.17 -10.12 17.28
C ASN A 320 -6.33 -9.95 18.28
N LEU A 321 -7.31 -9.11 17.98
CA LEU A 321 -8.40 -8.78 18.92
C LEU A 321 -9.66 -9.66 18.75
N THR A 322 -9.78 -10.41 17.66
CA THR A 322 -10.96 -11.23 17.40
C THR A 322 -10.79 -12.64 17.97
N PRO A 323 -11.59 -13.08 18.95
CA PRO A 323 -11.63 -14.51 19.31
C PRO A 323 -12.30 -15.30 18.18
N GLY A 324 -11.61 -16.34 17.66
CA GLY A 324 -12.11 -17.19 16.57
C GLY A 324 -11.58 -16.83 15.16
N LEU A 325 -12.19 -17.45 14.14
CA LEU A 325 -11.74 -17.40 12.73
C LEU A 325 -12.47 -16.36 11.85
N ILE A 326 -13.50 -15.71 12.36
CA ILE A 326 -14.34 -14.78 11.58
C ILE A 326 -14.20 -13.38 12.17
N ILE A 327 -13.71 -12.45 11.37
CA ILE A 327 -13.58 -11.03 11.70
C ILE A 327 -14.80 -10.30 11.15
N ASP A 328 -15.60 -9.73 12.05
CA ASP A 328 -16.74 -8.88 11.69
C ASP A 328 -16.42 -7.39 11.90
N ILE A 329 -17.34 -6.51 11.49
CA ILE A 329 -17.20 -5.06 11.56
C ILE A 329 -16.89 -4.55 12.97
N GLU A 330 -17.40 -5.21 14.01
CA GLU A 330 -17.19 -4.84 15.41
C GLU A 330 -15.72 -5.00 15.84
N SER A 331 -15.02 -5.95 15.20
CA SER A 331 -13.60 -6.20 15.44
C SER A 331 -12.70 -5.24 14.67
N LEU A 332 -13.24 -4.54 13.66
CA LEU A 332 -12.55 -3.46 12.95
C LEU A 332 -12.65 -2.17 13.78
N HIS A 333 -11.65 -1.93 14.60
CA HIS A 333 -11.61 -0.78 15.52
C HIS A 333 -11.30 0.53 14.78
N PHE A 334 -12.27 1.11 14.07
CA PHE A 334 -12.12 2.45 13.50
C PHE A 334 -12.16 3.51 14.62
N GLU A 335 -11.46 4.62 14.45
CA GLU A 335 -11.64 5.79 15.32
C GLU A 335 -13.12 6.21 15.24
N LYS A 336 -13.76 6.41 16.40
CA LYS A 336 -15.23 6.54 16.55
C LYS A 336 -15.87 7.62 15.68
N GLU A 337 -15.09 8.58 15.19
CA GLU A 337 -15.56 9.65 14.31
C GLU A 337 -15.82 9.18 12.86
N ASN A 338 -15.17 8.09 12.43
CA ASN A 338 -15.33 7.50 11.11
C ASN A 338 -16.26 6.28 11.09
N TYR A 339 -16.76 5.83 12.26
CA TYR A 339 -17.61 4.64 12.42
C TYR A 339 -18.99 4.78 11.75
N ILE A 340 -19.35 5.98 11.29
CA ILE A 340 -20.74 6.36 11.08
C ILE A 340 -21.03 6.81 9.65
N SER A 341 -20.99 5.90 8.68
CA SER A 341 -22.00 5.84 7.60
C SER A 341 -21.65 4.67 6.72
N LEU A 342 -22.52 3.67 6.58
CA LEU A 342 -22.64 2.78 5.40
C LEU A 342 -23.37 1.47 5.71
N LEU A 343 -23.69 1.19 6.99
CA LEU A 343 -24.75 0.21 7.25
C LEU A 343 -26.05 0.76 6.66
N PRO A 344 -26.78 -0.01 5.82
CA PRO A 344 -28.20 0.24 5.67
C PRO A 344 -28.78 0.16 7.08
N ASP A 345 -29.39 1.26 7.53
CA ASP A 345 -30.14 1.30 8.79
C ASP A 345 -31.41 0.46 8.61
N GLU A 346 -31.24 -0.86 8.51
CA GLU A 346 -32.34 -1.81 8.43
C GLU A 346 -33.18 -1.68 9.70
N GLY A 347 -34.44 -1.29 9.52
CA GLY A 347 -35.43 -1.16 10.60
C GLY A 347 -35.65 0.26 11.15
N LYS A 348 -34.92 1.29 10.71
CA LYS A 348 -35.23 2.68 11.13
C LYS A 348 -36.21 3.36 10.18
N PRO A 349 -37.21 4.12 10.69
CA PRO A 349 -38.11 4.89 9.85
C PRO A 349 -37.35 5.88 8.96
N LEU A 350 -37.74 5.99 7.68
CA LEU A 350 -37.14 6.91 6.68
C LEU A 350 -36.97 8.34 7.22
N LYS A 351 -37.95 8.81 8.01
CA LYS A 351 -37.93 10.13 8.64
C LYS A 351 -36.75 10.33 9.59
N THR A 352 -36.30 9.28 10.26
CA THR A 352 -35.16 9.30 11.17
C THR A 352 -33.84 9.33 10.39
N LEU A 353 -33.77 8.60 9.27
CA LEU A 353 -32.59 8.56 8.40
C LEU A 353 -32.32 9.88 7.72
N VAL A 354 -33.35 10.46 7.11
CA VAL A 354 -33.27 11.79 6.48
C VAL A 354 -32.84 12.84 7.50
N ARG A 355 -33.35 12.78 8.73
CA ARG A 355 -32.95 13.72 9.79
C ARG A 355 -31.50 13.55 10.24
N ALA A 356 -31.03 12.32 10.40
CA ALA A 356 -29.65 12.05 10.78
C ALA A 356 -28.66 12.53 9.68
N TYR A 357 -29.01 12.28 8.41
CA TYR A 357 -28.23 12.74 7.27
C TYR A 357 -28.25 14.28 7.13
N GLU A 358 -29.42 14.91 7.27
CA GLU A 358 -29.55 16.37 7.30
C GLU A 358 -28.72 17.00 8.42
N GLY A 359 -28.71 16.40 9.62
CA GLY A 359 -27.92 16.87 10.75
C GLY A 359 -26.42 16.91 10.44
N ARG A 360 -25.89 15.85 9.81
CA ARG A 360 -24.46 15.78 9.44
C ARG A 360 -24.07 16.82 8.41
N LEU A 361 -24.87 16.97 7.34
CA LEU A 361 -24.60 17.98 6.32
C LEU A 361 -24.57 19.38 6.91
N ILE A 362 -25.43 19.64 7.91
CA ILE A 362 -25.44 20.91 8.65
C ILE A 362 -24.17 21.06 9.48
N ASP A 363 -23.77 20.05 10.25
CA ASP A 363 -22.57 20.10 11.10
C ASP A 363 -21.28 20.24 10.29
N GLU A 364 -21.14 19.51 9.19
CA GLU A 364 -20.01 19.62 8.26
C GLU A 364 -19.94 21.01 7.63
N ALA A 365 -21.07 21.54 7.16
CA ALA A 365 -21.11 22.88 6.57
C ALA A 365 -20.78 23.97 7.60
N VAL A 366 -21.22 23.81 8.86
CA VAL A 366 -20.90 24.75 9.94
C VAL A 366 -19.42 24.67 10.31
N LYS A 367 -18.85 23.48 10.46
CA LYS A 367 -17.41 23.27 10.71
C LYS A 367 -16.55 23.84 9.59
N LYS A 368 -16.91 23.59 8.33
CA LYS A 368 -16.16 24.02 7.14
C LYS A 368 -16.19 25.53 6.91
N HIS A 369 -17.30 26.19 7.22
CA HIS A 369 -17.49 27.61 6.88
C HIS A 369 -17.44 28.57 8.06
N GLY A 370 -17.41 28.06 9.31
CA GLY A 370 -17.24 28.83 10.56
C GLY A 370 -18.34 29.83 10.89
N SER A 371 -19.34 30.00 10.01
CA SER A 371 -20.45 30.94 10.16
C SER A 371 -21.75 30.32 9.66
N ILE A 372 -22.79 30.39 10.49
CA ILE A 372 -24.14 29.86 10.20
C ILE A 372 -24.69 30.45 8.88
N ARG A 373 -24.39 31.73 8.59
CA ARG A 373 -24.86 32.39 7.36
C ARG A 373 -24.15 31.87 6.11
N LYS A 374 -22.86 31.54 6.19
CA LYS A 374 -22.09 30.96 5.09
C LYS A 374 -22.47 29.49 4.88
N ALA A 375 -22.65 28.73 5.96
CA ALA A 375 -23.13 27.36 5.93
C ALA A 375 -24.53 27.24 5.31
N ALA A 376 -25.46 28.14 5.68
CA ALA A 376 -26.81 28.16 5.12
C ALA A 376 -26.78 28.40 3.60
N LYS A 377 -25.97 29.36 3.14
CA LYS A 377 -25.81 29.66 1.70
C LYS A 377 -25.21 28.47 0.94
N ALA A 378 -24.21 27.79 1.52
CA ALA A 378 -23.58 26.61 0.92
C ALA A 378 -24.57 25.42 0.80
N LEU A 379 -25.49 25.30 1.76
CA LEU A 379 -26.54 24.27 1.79
C LEU A 379 -27.81 24.65 1.02
N GLY A 380 -27.86 25.82 0.38
CA GLY A 380 -29.07 26.30 -0.33
C GLY A 380 -30.25 26.66 0.58
N LEU A 381 -30.00 26.91 1.86
CA LEU A 381 -31.01 27.23 2.87
C LEU A 381 -30.99 28.72 3.25
N SER A 382 -32.13 29.23 3.71
CA SER A 382 -32.18 30.55 4.36
C SER A 382 -31.51 30.50 5.74
N HIS A 383 -30.96 31.63 6.19
CA HIS A 383 -30.33 31.74 7.51
C HIS A 383 -31.29 31.32 8.65
N THR A 384 -32.55 31.74 8.58
CA THR A 384 -33.61 31.36 9.52
C THR A 384 -34.00 29.88 9.40
N GLY A 385 -33.96 29.32 8.18
CA GLY A 385 -34.22 27.91 7.92
C GLY A 385 -33.17 26.99 8.55
N LEU A 386 -31.89 27.34 8.44
CA LEU A 386 -30.80 26.60 9.09
C LEU A 386 -30.90 26.67 10.62
N LEU A 387 -31.17 27.85 11.18
CA LEU A 387 -31.38 28.03 12.63
C LEU A 387 -32.54 27.17 13.18
N LYS A 388 -33.64 27.06 12.43
CA LYS A 388 -34.79 26.22 12.81
C LYS A 388 -34.43 24.74 12.80
N LYS A 389 -33.64 24.28 11.80
CA LYS A 389 -33.15 22.89 11.75
C LYS A 389 -32.17 22.60 12.90
N LEU A 390 -31.23 23.50 13.21
CA LEU A 390 -30.32 23.39 14.36
C LEU A 390 -31.07 23.31 15.70
N LYS A 391 -32.08 24.16 15.91
CA LYS A 391 -32.88 24.16 17.14
C LYS A 391 -33.73 22.90 17.29
N ASN A 392 -34.18 22.32 16.18
CA ASN A 392 -34.93 21.07 16.18
C ASN A 392 -34.03 19.85 16.43
N LEU A 393 -32.75 19.91 16.07
CA LEU A 393 -31.75 18.89 16.36
C LEU A 393 -31.31 18.90 17.85
N GLN A 394 -31.22 20.09 18.47
CA GLN A 394 -30.82 20.23 19.89
C GLN A 394 -31.89 19.83 20.92
N LYS A 395 -33.19 19.88 20.57
CA LYS A 395 -34.30 19.62 21.50
C LYS A 395 -34.53 18.15 21.87
N GLN A 396 -33.74 17.21 21.35
CA GLN A 396 -33.93 15.77 21.57
C GLN A 396 -32.70 15.05 22.14
N VAL A 397 -31.73 15.76 22.70
CA VAL A 397 -30.80 15.13 23.65
C VAL A 397 -31.63 14.80 24.90
N PRO A 398 -31.88 13.51 25.24
CA PRO A 398 -32.53 13.20 26.50
C PRO A 398 -31.64 13.75 27.61
N ARG A 399 -32.21 14.52 28.53
CA ARG A 399 -31.56 14.71 29.82
C ARG A 399 -31.62 13.36 30.50
N ASP A 400 -30.48 12.68 30.57
CA ASP A 400 -30.31 11.46 31.35
C ASP A 400 -30.86 11.69 32.76
N SER A 401 -31.72 10.76 33.19
CA SER A 401 -32.15 10.56 34.57
C SER A 401 -31.45 9.36 35.14
#